data_AF-M1ZRZ4-F1
#
_entry.id   AF-M1ZRZ4-F1
#
_cell.length_a   1.000
_cell.length_b   1.000
_cell.length_c   1.000
_cell.angle_alpha   90.00
_cell.angle_beta   90.00
_cell.angle_gamma   90.00
#
_symmetry.space_group_name_H-M   'P 1'
#
loop_
_entity.id
_entity.type
_entity.pdbx_description
1 polymer ?
#
loop_
_entity_poly.entity_id
_entity_poly.type
_entity_poly.pdbx_seq_one_letter_code
_entity_poly.pdbx_strand_id
1 'polypeptide(L)'
;MYCKKLKSIVSRIESIRLNINNEFIHRFDKWINENTTDRERLRLSPIKMANEMGITQELSMKFFNIGKEVKLFKAVAFYTCQCGEHFQIFSFSETQCINGCEVDIMKNKDKVFIYFELLDEVEELENTFGNIYPIDYITSEDLGSFNGTYDEYELVIGEEGAKKLLDDSVYNLEYKEISIIHISDLHFGSSYNTGIDNKAGLSGINNMKPDLFNQFCKKVRTISPNYLMISGDVTSRNEEEGFEEFNKKVANLGIDNEKIYIVPGNHECDRSKKSEQGQFALFSSYTTLYKTNFSKENYILDEGSKLFIYGFNSVNYRNDNGYELFYIKSEEFEKLEKTYDILNKEYTDFNKYTKIALLHNNLIPHSNVEVKEYAEVLNTYFIKYKLVDLGFNLVCSGHKHEEVIEKHTVYKENEENEIILASVPSLCGNVYNGKNGFHVIKILTDDKFKVNKVILEKYETTNLHEFQLKGEIKINL
;
A
#
# COMPACT_ATOMS: atom_id res chain seq x y z
N MET A 1 -33.00 -12.83 4.96
CA MET A 1 -32.57 -14.23 5.21
C MET A 1 -31.19 -14.31 4.62
N TYR A 2 -30.15 -14.44 5.45
CA TYR A 2 -28.78 -14.42 4.94
C TYR A 2 -28.53 -15.43 3.79
N CYS A 3 -27.50 -15.06 3.03
CA CYS A 3 -26.90 -15.64 1.84
C CYS A 3 -27.03 -17.16 1.64
N LYS A 4 -26.99 -17.58 0.37
CA LYS A 4 -26.81 -18.98 -0.09
C LYS A 4 -25.71 -19.73 0.69
N LYS A 5 -24.69 -19.04 1.24
CA LYS A 5 -23.62 -19.64 2.05
C LYS A 5 -24.05 -20.09 3.45
N LEU A 6 -24.97 -19.42 4.15
CA LEU A 6 -25.47 -19.95 5.43
C LEU A 6 -26.24 -21.26 5.22
N LYS A 7 -26.98 -21.37 4.12
CA LYS A 7 -27.64 -22.64 3.73
C LYS A 7 -26.66 -23.74 3.35
N SER A 8 -25.50 -23.39 2.79
CA SER A 8 -24.49 -24.39 2.43
C SER A 8 -23.87 -25.05 3.66
N ILE A 9 -23.78 -24.34 4.80
CA ILE A 9 -23.34 -24.94 6.08
C ILE A 9 -24.22 -26.13 6.46
N VAL A 10 -25.55 -25.99 6.40
CA VAL A 10 -26.50 -27.06 6.79
C VAL A 10 -26.30 -28.32 5.94
N SER A 11 -25.84 -28.17 4.70
CA SER A 11 -25.64 -29.29 3.78
C SER A 11 -24.35 -30.09 4.02
N ARG A 12 -23.47 -29.63 4.91
CA ARG A 12 -22.21 -30.33 5.26
C ARG A 12 -22.50 -31.53 6.16
N ILE A 13 -21.76 -32.62 5.96
CA ILE A 13 -21.95 -33.86 6.74
C ILE A 13 -21.60 -33.65 8.22
N GLU A 14 -20.64 -32.77 8.48
CA GLU A 14 -20.24 -32.33 9.82
C GLU A 14 -21.39 -31.61 10.53
N SER A 15 -22.11 -30.73 9.82
CA SER A 15 -23.27 -30.00 10.35
C SER A 15 -24.38 -30.94 10.80
N ILE A 16 -24.66 -31.99 10.03
CA ILE A 16 -25.66 -33.01 10.38
C ILE A 16 -25.29 -33.71 11.69
N ARG A 17 -24.01 -34.08 11.88
CA ARG A 17 -23.51 -34.73 13.10
C ARG A 17 -23.62 -33.83 14.33
N LEU A 18 -23.50 -32.52 14.14
CA LEU A 18 -23.54 -31.51 15.19
C LEU A 18 -24.94 -30.92 15.42
N ASN A 19 -25.97 -31.42 14.71
CA ASN A 19 -27.33 -30.89 14.72
C ASN A 19 -27.41 -29.39 14.36
N ILE A 20 -26.51 -28.93 13.47
CA ILE A 20 -26.54 -27.59 12.88
C ILE A 20 -27.56 -27.63 11.74
N ASN A 21 -28.81 -27.34 12.07
CA ASN A 21 -29.95 -27.39 11.15
C ASN A 21 -30.45 -25.97 10.79
N ASN A 22 -31.53 -25.87 10.01
CA ASN A 22 -32.08 -24.58 9.59
C ASN A 22 -32.53 -23.69 10.76
N GLU A 23 -32.98 -24.28 11.88
CA GLU A 23 -33.36 -23.54 13.07
C GLU A 23 -32.14 -22.92 13.75
N PHE A 24 -31.03 -23.67 13.84
CA PHE A 24 -29.76 -23.14 14.33
C PHE A 24 -29.29 -21.96 13.47
N ILE A 25 -29.30 -22.12 12.15
CA ILE A 25 -28.90 -21.05 11.21
C ILE A 25 -29.79 -19.82 11.34
N HIS A 26 -31.10 -20.00 11.52
CA HIS A 26 -32.02 -18.89 11.72
C HIS A 26 -31.72 -18.13 13.02
N ARG A 27 -31.43 -18.84 14.12
CA ARG A 27 -31.02 -18.23 15.38
C ARG A 27 -29.68 -17.49 15.26
N PHE A 28 -28.73 -18.05 14.52
CA PHE A 28 -27.45 -17.40 14.26
C PHE A 28 -27.60 -16.13 13.39
N ASP A 29 -28.39 -16.20 12.32
CA ASP A 29 -28.71 -15.05 11.46
C ASP A 29 -29.34 -13.92 12.29
N LYS A 30 -30.31 -14.26 13.15
CA LYS A 30 -30.93 -13.31 14.07
C LYS A 30 -29.90 -12.68 15.02
N TRP A 31 -29.03 -13.49 15.61
CA TRP A 31 -27.97 -13.02 16.51
C TRP A 31 -26.99 -12.07 15.80
N ILE A 32 -26.51 -12.39 14.61
CA ILE A 32 -25.64 -11.48 13.85
C ILE A 32 -26.32 -10.14 13.58
N ASN A 33 -27.60 -10.16 13.19
CA ASN A 33 -28.32 -8.93 12.86
C ASN A 33 -28.66 -8.07 14.08
N GLU A 34 -29.05 -8.70 15.19
CA GLU A 34 -29.58 -7.99 16.36
C GLU A 34 -28.53 -7.73 17.45
N ASN A 35 -27.45 -8.51 17.49
CA ASN A 35 -26.48 -8.52 18.59
C ASN A 35 -25.05 -8.22 18.15
N THR A 36 -24.79 -7.95 16.86
CA THR A 36 -23.44 -7.56 16.40
C THR A 36 -23.47 -6.27 15.60
N THR A 37 -22.48 -5.41 15.85
CA THR A 37 -22.20 -4.22 15.04
C THR A 37 -21.37 -4.57 13.81
N ASP A 38 -21.29 -3.67 12.82
CA ASP A 38 -20.42 -3.85 11.65
C ASP A 38 -18.96 -4.07 12.03
N ARG A 39 -18.50 -3.43 13.10
CA ARG A 39 -17.14 -3.60 13.63
C ARG A 39 -16.94 -4.97 14.27
N GLU A 40 -17.91 -5.46 15.03
CA GLU A 40 -17.85 -6.80 15.63
C GLU A 40 -17.86 -7.91 14.57
N ARG A 41 -18.52 -7.68 13.43
CA ARG A 41 -18.53 -8.62 12.29
C ARG A 41 -17.15 -8.83 11.66
N LEU A 42 -16.21 -7.90 11.86
CA LEU A 42 -14.81 -8.07 11.46
C LEU A 42 -14.02 -8.97 12.43
N ARG A 43 -14.52 -9.18 13.65
CA ARG A 43 -13.85 -9.92 14.72
C ARG A 43 -14.84 -10.70 15.57
N LEU A 44 -15.67 -11.53 14.93
CA LEU A 44 -16.64 -12.35 15.64
C LEU A 44 -15.91 -13.31 16.57
N SER A 45 -16.35 -13.32 17.83
CA SER A 45 -15.88 -14.26 18.85
C SER A 45 -16.83 -15.46 18.93
N PRO A 46 -16.33 -16.68 18.64
CA PRO A 46 -17.12 -17.89 18.78
C PRO A 46 -17.57 -18.14 20.22
N ILE A 47 -16.78 -17.71 21.21
CA ILE A 47 -17.09 -17.88 22.62
C ILE A 47 -18.18 -16.89 23.06
N LYS A 48 -18.10 -15.62 22.63
CA LYS A 48 -19.15 -14.63 22.85
C LYS A 48 -20.48 -15.11 22.26
N MET A 49 -20.46 -15.56 21.00
CA MET A 49 -21.63 -16.16 20.36
C MET A 49 -22.18 -17.34 21.14
N ALA A 50 -21.32 -18.25 21.61
CA ALA A 50 -21.74 -19.43 22.36
C ALA A 50 -22.53 -19.04 23.62
N ASN A 51 -22.01 -18.07 24.38
CA ASN A 51 -22.64 -17.56 25.59
C ASN A 51 -23.99 -16.90 25.30
N GLU A 52 -24.04 -16.00 24.30
CA GLU A 52 -25.26 -15.24 23.98
C GLU A 52 -26.35 -16.11 23.33
N MET A 53 -25.96 -17.10 22.52
CA MET A 53 -26.90 -18.06 21.93
C MET A 53 -27.25 -19.22 22.87
N GLY A 54 -26.62 -19.33 24.04
CA GLY A 54 -26.84 -20.44 24.98
C GLY A 54 -26.49 -21.81 24.39
N ILE A 55 -25.37 -21.90 23.67
CA ILE A 55 -24.83 -23.15 23.10
C ILE A 55 -23.44 -23.44 23.67
N THR A 56 -22.92 -24.65 23.45
CA THR A 56 -21.56 -24.98 23.92
C THR A 56 -20.50 -24.27 23.09
N GLN A 57 -19.39 -23.91 23.74
CA GLN A 57 -18.21 -23.32 23.07
C GLN A 57 -17.68 -24.25 21.98
N GLU A 58 -17.62 -25.56 22.26
CA GLU A 58 -17.21 -26.59 21.30
C GLU A 58 -18.07 -26.56 20.02
N LEU A 59 -19.40 -26.47 20.17
CA LEU A 59 -20.32 -26.41 19.03
C LEU A 59 -20.09 -25.12 18.21
N SER A 60 -19.91 -23.98 18.88
CA SER A 60 -19.62 -22.71 18.23
C SER A 60 -18.31 -22.75 17.44
N MET A 61 -17.22 -23.20 18.06
CA MET A 61 -15.91 -23.30 17.39
C MET A 61 -15.96 -24.21 16.17
N LYS A 62 -16.66 -25.35 16.27
CA LYS A 62 -16.91 -26.25 15.12
C LYS A 62 -17.76 -25.60 14.04
N PHE A 63 -18.81 -24.85 14.41
CA PHE A 63 -19.64 -24.10 13.46
C PHE A 63 -18.83 -23.08 12.68
N PHE A 64 -18.01 -22.27 13.35
CA PHE A 64 -17.14 -21.30 12.67
C PHE A 64 -16.11 -21.99 11.77
N ASN A 65 -15.55 -23.13 12.18
CA ASN A 65 -14.67 -23.92 11.31
C ASN A 65 -15.39 -24.46 10.06
N ILE A 66 -16.63 -24.92 10.17
CA ILE A 66 -17.42 -25.34 9.01
C ILE A 66 -17.75 -24.13 8.11
N GLY A 67 -18.12 -23.00 8.72
CA GLY A 67 -18.35 -21.73 8.01
C GLY A 67 -17.09 -21.24 7.29
N LYS A 68 -15.91 -21.49 7.86
CA LYS A 68 -14.60 -21.28 7.23
C LYS A 68 -14.50 -22.05 5.91
N GLU A 69 -14.76 -23.35 5.95
CA GLU A 69 -14.64 -24.25 4.79
C GLU A 69 -15.59 -23.88 3.64
N VAL A 70 -16.74 -23.28 3.93
CA VAL A 70 -17.69 -22.79 2.92
C VAL A 70 -17.51 -21.31 2.57
N LYS A 71 -16.39 -20.69 2.98
CA LYS A 71 -16.04 -19.29 2.73
C LYS A 71 -17.10 -18.29 3.23
N LEU A 72 -17.77 -18.60 4.35
CA LEU A 72 -18.61 -17.64 5.07
C LEU A 72 -17.78 -16.79 6.03
N PHE A 73 -16.82 -17.42 6.71
CA PHE A 73 -15.93 -16.75 7.65
C PHE A 73 -14.48 -16.80 7.18
N LYS A 74 -13.66 -15.83 7.62
CA LYS A 74 -12.20 -15.83 7.59
C LYS A 74 -11.64 -15.81 9.00
N ALA A 75 -10.84 -16.82 9.36
CA ALA A 75 -10.21 -16.83 10.67
C ALA A 75 -9.13 -15.73 10.75
N VAL A 76 -9.08 -15.04 11.87
CA VAL A 76 -8.10 -13.99 12.18
C VAL A 76 -7.50 -14.31 13.54
N ALA A 77 -6.17 -14.29 13.65
CA ALA A 77 -5.49 -14.58 14.91
C ALA A 77 -4.83 -13.34 15.49
N PHE A 78 -4.90 -13.20 16.81
CA PHE A 78 -4.19 -12.17 17.57
C PHE A 78 -3.32 -12.83 18.62
N TYR A 79 -2.08 -12.37 18.74
CA TYR A 79 -1.16 -12.80 19.78
C TYR A 79 -1.07 -11.76 20.89
N THR A 80 -1.03 -12.23 22.13
CA THR A 80 -0.76 -11.39 23.31
C THR A 80 0.67 -11.58 23.77
N CYS A 81 1.51 -10.56 23.57
CA CYS A 81 2.90 -10.55 23.96
C CYS A 81 3.08 -10.50 25.47
N GLN A 82 4.22 -10.99 25.95
CA GLN A 82 4.60 -10.89 27.36
C GLN A 82 4.74 -9.44 27.84
N CYS A 83 5.01 -8.50 26.94
CA CYS A 83 5.04 -7.06 27.24
C CYS A 83 3.64 -6.42 27.29
N GLY A 84 2.57 -7.19 27.11
CA GLY A 84 1.19 -6.73 27.14
C GLY A 84 0.69 -6.15 25.81
N GLU A 85 1.51 -6.16 24.77
CA GLU A 85 1.07 -5.73 23.44
C GLU A 85 0.29 -6.84 22.73
N HIS A 86 -0.77 -6.44 22.03
CA HIS A 86 -1.69 -7.31 21.31
C HIS A 86 -1.64 -6.97 19.82
N PHE A 87 -1.36 -7.96 18.99
CA PHE A 87 -1.20 -7.75 17.55
C PHE A 87 -1.71 -8.92 16.73
N GLN A 88 -2.14 -8.62 15.51
CA GLN A 88 -2.61 -9.65 14.58
C GLN A 88 -1.42 -10.47 14.05
N ILE A 89 -1.58 -11.78 14.00
CA ILE A 89 -0.63 -12.70 13.38
C ILE A 89 -1.23 -13.29 12.11
N PHE A 90 -0.37 -13.48 11.11
CA PHE A 90 -0.76 -13.97 9.78
C PHE A 90 -0.23 -15.37 9.48
N SER A 91 0.67 -15.86 10.31
CA SER A 91 1.18 -17.23 10.24
C SER A 91 1.66 -17.67 11.61
N PHE A 92 1.83 -18.98 11.78
CA PHE A 92 2.36 -19.58 13.00
C PHE A 92 3.91 -19.60 13.05
N SER A 93 4.60 -18.80 12.23
CA SER A 93 6.06 -18.67 12.28
C SER A 93 6.52 -17.79 13.45
N GLU A 94 7.85 -17.74 13.66
CA GLU A 94 8.45 -16.71 14.52
C GLU A 94 8.09 -15.31 14.01
N THR A 95 7.82 -14.40 14.94
CA THR A 95 7.46 -13.00 14.67
C THR A 95 8.01 -12.09 15.76
N GLN A 96 8.00 -10.78 15.54
CA GLN A 96 8.47 -9.78 16.51
C GLN A 96 7.34 -8.76 16.76
N CYS A 97 7.10 -8.44 18.03
CA CYS A 97 6.13 -7.39 18.38
C CYS A 97 6.71 -5.99 18.19
N ILE A 98 5.87 -4.94 18.29
CA ILE A 98 6.31 -3.54 18.14
C ILE A 98 7.37 -3.13 19.18
N ASN A 99 7.38 -3.77 20.35
CA ASN A 99 8.35 -3.55 21.42
C ASN A 99 9.65 -4.37 21.25
N GLY A 100 9.80 -5.07 20.12
CA GLY A 100 11.00 -5.81 19.78
C GLY A 100 11.12 -7.20 20.43
N CYS A 101 10.08 -7.70 21.12
CA CYS A 101 10.11 -9.05 21.69
C CYS A 101 10.03 -10.10 20.58
N GLU A 102 11.00 -11.01 20.53
CA GLU A 102 10.93 -12.20 19.68
C GLU A 102 9.89 -13.18 20.24
N VAL A 103 9.02 -13.67 19.35
CA VAL A 103 7.90 -14.53 19.71
C VAL A 103 7.92 -15.79 18.87
N ASP A 104 8.00 -16.94 19.55
CA ASP A 104 7.71 -18.24 18.98
C ASP A 104 6.22 -18.57 19.22
N ILE A 105 5.41 -18.38 18.17
CA ILE A 105 3.96 -18.56 18.23
C ILE A 105 3.59 -20.01 18.58
N MET A 106 4.32 -20.99 18.02
CA MET A 106 4.01 -22.41 18.23
C MET A 106 4.33 -22.90 19.64
N LYS A 107 5.21 -22.20 20.37
CA LYS A 107 5.46 -22.45 21.79
C LYS A 107 4.51 -21.72 22.75
N ASN A 108 3.69 -20.79 22.27
CA ASN A 108 2.83 -19.92 23.07
C ASN A 108 1.39 -19.88 22.52
N LYS A 109 0.88 -21.04 22.13
CA LYS A 109 -0.44 -21.21 21.49
C LYS A 109 -1.61 -20.76 22.38
N ASP A 110 -1.46 -20.89 23.69
CA ASP A 110 -2.36 -20.40 24.73
C ASP A 110 -2.55 -18.87 24.71
N LYS A 111 -1.65 -18.15 24.04
CA LYS A 111 -1.70 -16.68 23.89
C LYS A 111 -2.15 -16.23 22.49
N VAL A 112 -2.51 -17.18 21.63
CA VAL A 112 -3.05 -16.92 20.30
C VAL A 112 -4.56 -17.02 20.36
N PHE A 113 -5.26 -15.90 20.18
CA PHE A 113 -6.72 -15.83 20.19
C PHE A 113 -7.27 -15.83 18.77
N ILE A 114 -8.25 -16.68 18.49
CA ILE A 114 -8.86 -16.83 17.17
C ILE A 114 -10.21 -16.13 17.12
N TYR A 115 -10.38 -15.29 16.11
CA TYR A 115 -11.60 -14.58 15.75
C TYR A 115 -11.99 -14.93 14.31
N PHE A 116 -13.16 -14.48 13.89
CA PHE A 116 -13.64 -14.67 12.54
C PHE A 116 -14.20 -13.39 11.93
N GLU A 117 -13.71 -13.02 10.75
CA GLU A 117 -14.31 -12.00 9.89
C GLU A 117 -15.44 -12.63 9.08
N LEU A 118 -16.62 -12.02 9.08
CA LEU A 118 -17.74 -12.40 8.23
C LEU A 118 -17.50 -11.86 6.80
N LEU A 119 -17.41 -12.74 5.81
CA LEU A 119 -17.01 -12.39 4.43
C LEU A 119 -18.16 -11.95 3.52
N ASP A 120 -19.40 -12.20 3.93
CA ASP A 120 -20.59 -11.83 3.17
C ASP A 120 -21.19 -10.56 3.79
N GLU A 121 -21.54 -9.58 2.95
CA GLU A 121 -22.23 -8.36 3.37
C GLU A 121 -23.61 -8.69 3.93
N VAL A 122 -23.99 -8.01 5.02
CA VAL A 122 -25.31 -8.12 5.63
C VAL A 122 -26.27 -7.30 4.77
N GLU A 123 -27.34 -7.91 4.26
CA GLU A 123 -28.42 -7.14 3.63
C GLU A 123 -28.98 -6.20 4.70
N GLU A 124 -28.76 -4.89 4.54
CA GLU A 124 -29.32 -3.88 5.43
C GLU A 124 -30.84 -4.06 5.51
N LEU A 125 -31.33 -4.46 6.68
CA LEU A 125 -32.74 -4.30 7.00
C LEU A 125 -32.99 -2.79 7.07
N GLU A 126 -33.98 -2.29 6.34
CA GLU A 126 -34.40 -0.88 6.39
C GLU A 126 -34.45 -0.41 7.85
N ASN A 127 -33.47 0.43 8.21
CA ASN A 127 -33.16 0.76 9.60
C ASN A 127 -34.38 1.35 10.32
N THR A 128 -34.94 0.61 11.29
CA THR A 128 -35.51 1.24 12.47
C THR A 128 -34.35 1.72 13.32
N PHE A 129 -34.15 3.04 13.41
CA PHE A 129 -33.12 3.70 14.23
C PHE A 129 -33.06 3.11 15.65
N GLY A 130 -32.21 2.10 15.84
CA GLY A 130 -31.81 1.59 17.14
C GLY A 130 -30.75 2.51 17.74
N ASN A 131 -30.73 2.59 19.07
CA ASN A 131 -29.84 3.46 19.83
C ASN A 131 -28.39 3.39 19.32
N ILE A 132 -27.82 4.55 19.02
CA ILE A 132 -26.40 4.72 18.72
C ILE A 132 -25.64 4.33 20.00
N TYR A 133 -24.96 3.18 19.98
CA TYR A 133 -24.06 2.80 21.06
C TYR A 133 -22.82 3.72 20.99
N PRO A 134 -22.42 4.35 22.10
CA PRO A 134 -21.29 5.27 22.12
C PRO A 134 -19.98 4.50 21.87
N ILE A 135 -19.37 4.76 20.71
CA ILE A 135 -17.97 4.47 20.32
C ILE A 135 -17.44 3.14 20.90
N ASP A 136 -17.77 2.04 20.20
CA ASP A 136 -17.31 0.68 20.49
C ASP A 136 -15.80 0.53 20.21
N TYR A 137 -14.95 0.95 21.14
CA TYR A 137 -13.61 0.37 21.22
C TYR A 137 -13.75 -1.04 21.77
N ILE A 138 -13.39 -2.06 20.98
CA ILE A 138 -12.87 -3.29 21.57
C ILE A 138 -11.61 -2.85 22.29
N THR A 139 -11.70 -2.69 23.61
CA THR A 139 -10.55 -2.30 24.41
C THR A 139 -9.58 -3.48 24.43
N SER A 140 -8.28 -3.23 24.67
CA SER A 140 -7.33 -4.33 24.90
C SER A 140 -7.76 -5.24 26.06
N GLU A 141 -8.64 -4.76 26.95
CA GLU A 141 -9.23 -5.55 28.04
C GLU A 141 -10.25 -6.60 27.56
N ASP A 142 -10.90 -6.38 26.40
CA ASP A 142 -11.82 -7.34 25.78
C ASP A 142 -11.09 -8.41 24.95
N LEU A 143 -9.83 -8.12 24.56
CA LEU A 143 -8.96 -9.04 23.83
C LEU A 143 -8.32 -10.06 24.79
N GLY A 144 -9.05 -11.13 25.09
CA GLY A 144 -8.47 -12.34 25.72
C GLY A 144 -9.35 -13.00 26.78
N SER A 145 -10.37 -12.31 27.30
CA SER A 145 -11.25 -12.83 28.36
C SER A 145 -12.42 -13.67 27.84
N PHE A 146 -12.79 -13.51 26.56
CA PHE A 146 -13.95 -14.19 25.94
C PHE A 146 -13.63 -14.78 24.56
N ASN A 147 -12.43 -15.36 24.36
CA ASN A 147 -12.02 -15.84 23.03
C ASN A 147 -11.36 -17.21 23.09
N GLY A 148 -11.58 -18.00 22.03
CA GLY A 148 -10.98 -19.31 21.91
C GLY A 148 -9.51 -19.19 21.57
N THR A 149 -8.66 -19.75 22.40
CA THR A 149 -7.22 -19.85 22.15
C THR A 149 -6.94 -20.90 21.08
N TYR A 150 -5.80 -20.79 20.40
CA TYR A 150 -5.40 -21.76 19.39
C TYR A 150 -5.26 -23.18 19.99
N ASP A 151 -4.80 -23.31 21.24
CA ASP A 151 -4.76 -24.59 21.96
C ASP A 151 -6.16 -25.20 22.12
N GLU A 152 -7.17 -24.40 22.44
CA GLU A 152 -8.55 -24.88 22.52
C GLU A 152 -9.06 -25.32 21.14
N TYR A 153 -8.69 -24.63 20.06
CA TYR A 153 -9.01 -25.07 18.71
C TYR A 153 -8.35 -26.41 18.36
N GLU A 154 -7.08 -26.62 18.71
CA GLU A 154 -6.42 -27.92 18.52
C GLU A 154 -7.16 -29.05 19.24
N LEU A 155 -7.69 -28.80 20.44
CA LEU A 155 -8.50 -29.77 21.19
C LEU A 155 -9.87 -30.03 20.54
N VAL A 156 -10.53 -29.00 20.00
CA VAL A 156 -11.91 -29.09 19.52
C VAL A 156 -12.02 -29.60 18.08
N ILE A 157 -11.15 -29.14 17.18
CA ILE A 157 -11.18 -29.49 15.75
C ILE A 157 -9.95 -30.32 15.29
N GLY A 158 -9.08 -30.69 16.22
CA GLY A 158 -7.86 -31.45 15.96
C GLY A 158 -6.72 -30.58 15.44
N GLU A 159 -5.49 -31.06 15.60
CA GLU A 159 -4.26 -30.35 15.18
C GLU A 159 -4.27 -29.98 13.69
N GLU A 160 -4.72 -30.88 12.81
CA GLU A 160 -4.80 -30.61 11.37
C GLU A 160 -5.86 -29.54 11.05
N GLY A 161 -7.00 -29.57 11.73
CA GLY A 161 -8.05 -28.57 11.57
C GLY A 161 -7.61 -27.19 12.07
N ALA A 162 -6.96 -27.14 13.24
CA ALA A 162 -6.44 -25.92 13.82
C ALA A 162 -5.31 -25.30 12.97
N LYS A 163 -4.34 -26.11 12.49
CA LYS A 163 -3.30 -25.62 11.57
C LYS A 163 -3.90 -24.98 10.32
N LYS A 164 -5.00 -25.56 9.83
CA LYS A 164 -5.71 -25.01 8.69
C LYS A 164 -6.43 -23.71 9.00
N LEU A 165 -6.65 -23.28 10.25
CA LEU A 165 -7.37 -22.04 10.57
C LEU A 165 -6.71 -20.79 9.97
N LEU A 166 -5.39 -20.65 10.08
CA LEU A 166 -4.64 -19.54 9.46
C LEU A 166 -4.03 -19.91 8.11
N ASP A 167 -4.30 -21.11 7.62
CA ASP A 167 -3.91 -21.48 6.27
C ASP A 167 -4.83 -20.78 5.26
N ASP A 168 -4.28 -19.72 4.66
CA ASP A 168 -4.92 -18.95 3.61
C ASP A 168 -5.09 -19.75 2.31
N SER A 169 -4.45 -20.91 2.15
CA SER A 169 -4.67 -21.79 0.99
C SER A 169 -6.10 -22.36 0.93
N VAL A 170 -6.81 -22.44 2.06
CA VAL A 170 -8.25 -22.75 2.10
C VAL A 170 -9.06 -21.66 1.41
N TYR A 171 -8.57 -20.42 1.44
CA TYR A 171 -9.17 -19.31 0.71
C TYR A 171 -8.73 -19.28 -0.75
N ASN A 172 -7.50 -19.70 -1.07
CA ASN A 172 -6.88 -19.64 -2.41
C ASN A 172 -7.47 -18.47 -3.19
N LEU A 173 -7.45 -17.29 -2.56
CA LEU A 173 -7.74 -16.07 -3.29
C LEU A 173 -6.54 -15.97 -4.22
N GLU A 174 -6.76 -16.27 -5.50
CA GLU A 174 -5.78 -15.94 -6.53
C GLU A 174 -5.65 -14.43 -6.48
N TYR A 175 -4.71 -13.95 -5.67
CA TYR A 175 -4.46 -12.53 -5.61
C TYR A 175 -3.94 -12.11 -6.97
N LYS A 176 -4.63 -11.16 -7.59
CA LYS A 176 -4.06 -10.46 -8.73
C LYS A 176 -2.99 -9.54 -8.18
N GLU A 177 -1.76 -9.81 -8.58
CA GLU A 177 -0.62 -8.95 -8.30
C GLU A 177 -0.51 -7.89 -9.38
N ILE A 178 -0.51 -6.63 -8.96
CA ILE A 178 -0.13 -5.49 -9.79
C ILE A 178 1.27 -5.06 -9.35
N SER A 179 2.22 -5.07 -10.27
CA SER A 179 3.61 -4.67 -10.02
C SER A 179 3.92 -3.33 -10.69
N ILE A 180 4.40 -2.38 -9.89
CA ILE A 180 4.76 -1.03 -10.32
C ILE A 180 6.21 -0.78 -9.94
N ILE A 181 7.07 -0.41 -10.90
CA ILE A 181 8.40 0.10 -10.55
C ILE A 181 8.31 1.60 -10.30
N HIS A 182 8.92 2.07 -9.22
CA HIS A 182 9.09 3.50 -8.92
C HIS A 182 10.58 3.84 -8.91
N ILE A 183 10.96 4.82 -9.74
CA ILE A 183 12.33 5.35 -9.88
C ILE A 183 12.32 6.88 -9.80
N SER A 184 13.48 7.47 -9.55
CA SER A 184 13.67 8.92 -9.52
C SER A 184 15.11 9.31 -9.83
N ASP A 185 15.33 10.58 -10.13
CA ASP A 185 16.65 11.22 -10.15
C ASP A 185 17.60 10.48 -11.10
N LEU A 186 17.20 10.45 -12.37
CA LEU A 186 17.91 9.83 -13.47
C LEU A 186 19.08 10.69 -13.95
N HIS A 187 18.90 12.02 -13.91
CA HIS A 187 19.93 13.02 -14.21
C HIS A 187 20.64 12.81 -15.56
N PHE A 188 19.92 12.40 -16.63
CA PHE A 188 20.53 12.19 -17.96
C PHE A 188 21.09 13.48 -18.58
N GLY A 189 22.04 13.34 -19.52
CA GLY A 189 22.68 14.47 -20.21
C GLY A 189 24.11 14.78 -19.77
N SER A 190 24.52 16.04 -19.92
CA SER A 190 25.91 16.53 -19.83
C SER A 190 26.59 16.32 -18.48
N SER A 191 25.80 16.21 -17.40
CA SER A 191 26.30 15.93 -16.05
C SER A 191 25.89 14.54 -15.54
N TYR A 192 25.41 13.66 -16.43
CA TYR A 192 25.05 12.29 -16.08
C TYR A 192 26.22 11.59 -15.41
N ASN A 193 26.10 11.41 -14.08
CA ASN A 193 27.01 10.56 -13.34
C ASN A 193 26.47 9.15 -13.41
N THR A 194 27.34 8.16 -13.59
CA THR A 194 26.97 6.74 -13.55
C THR A 194 26.92 6.23 -12.09
N GLY A 195 26.54 7.08 -11.13
CA GLY A 195 26.44 6.78 -9.70
C GLY A 195 27.73 6.35 -8.98
N ILE A 196 28.82 7.13 -9.07
CA ILE A 196 30.07 6.84 -8.33
C ILE A 196 30.37 7.92 -7.28
N ASP A 197 30.44 7.51 -6.00
CA ASP A 197 31.18 8.19 -4.93
C ASP A 197 32.60 7.58 -4.85
N ASN A 198 33.63 8.37 -5.18
CA ASN A 198 35.03 7.94 -5.23
C ASN A 198 35.70 7.82 -3.83
N LYS A 199 34.92 7.68 -2.75
CA LYS A 199 35.46 7.62 -1.38
C LYS A 199 35.86 6.23 -0.86
N ALA A 200 35.68 5.17 -1.64
CA ALA A 200 36.33 3.88 -1.38
C ALA A 200 37.63 3.81 -2.18
N GLY A 201 38.77 4.08 -1.54
CA GLY A 201 40.11 4.21 -2.13
C GLY A 201 40.64 2.95 -2.86
N LEU A 202 40.03 2.56 -3.97
CA LEU A 202 40.52 1.56 -4.91
C LEU A 202 41.13 2.28 -6.12
N SER A 203 42.33 2.81 -5.91
CA SER A 203 43.20 3.29 -6.97
C SER A 203 43.60 2.11 -7.87
N GLY A 204 42.79 1.79 -8.88
CA GLY A 204 43.08 0.68 -9.79
C GLY A 204 42.04 0.32 -10.85
N ILE A 205 40.79 0.79 -10.76
CA ILE A 205 39.72 0.42 -11.72
C ILE A 205 39.17 1.68 -12.40
N ASN A 206 40.03 2.41 -13.13
CA ASN A 206 39.66 3.71 -13.70
C ASN A 206 38.89 3.67 -15.03
N ASN A 207 38.55 2.50 -15.60
CA ASN A 207 38.12 2.45 -17.01
C ASN A 207 36.86 1.62 -17.35
N MET A 208 36.06 1.16 -16.39
CA MET A 208 34.72 0.64 -16.70
C MET A 208 33.72 1.30 -15.77
N LYS A 209 33.10 2.38 -16.25
CA LYS A 209 31.91 2.97 -15.61
C LYS A 209 30.72 2.07 -15.96
N PRO A 210 30.14 1.31 -15.01
CA PRO A 210 28.95 0.53 -15.30
C PRO A 210 27.78 1.49 -15.53
N ASP A 211 27.11 1.34 -16.66
CA ASP A 211 25.87 2.07 -16.95
C ASP A 211 24.76 1.51 -16.05
N LEU A 212 24.50 2.18 -14.92
CA LEU A 212 23.51 1.77 -13.91
C LEU A 212 22.14 1.56 -14.54
N PHE A 213 21.72 2.43 -15.46
CA PHE A 213 20.44 2.28 -16.12
C PHE A 213 20.38 0.98 -16.94
N ASN A 214 21.47 0.55 -17.57
CA ASN A 214 21.48 -0.75 -18.26
C ASN A 214 21.36 -1.94 -17.29
N GLN A 215 21.90 -1.83 -16.08
CA GLN A 215 21.71 -2.85 -15.05
C GLN A 215 20.27 -2.86 -14.54
N PHE A 216 19.66 -1.68 -14.39
CA PHE A 216 18.24 -1.52 -14.12
C PHE A 216 17.38 -2.15 -15.23
N CYS A 217 17.66 -1.89 -16.51
CA CYS A 217 16.96 -2.52 -17.64
C CYS A 217 16.95 -4.05 -17.56
N LYS A 218 18.08 -4.67 -17.17
CA LYS A 218 18.14 -6.13 -16.98
C LYS A 218 17.17 -6.59 -15.89
N LYS A 219 17.11 -5.85 -14.78
CA LYS A 219 16.20 -6.16 -13.67
C LYS A 219 14.75 -5.94 -14.05
N VAL A 220 14.43 -4.88 -14.76
CA VAL A 220 13.07 -4.62 -15.26
C VAL A 220 12.58 -5.78 -16.13
N ARG A 221 13.44 -6.36 -16.98
CA ARG A 221 13.08 -7.56 -17.78
C ARG A 221 12.84 -8.81 -16.93
N THR A 222 13.52 -8.94 -15.79
CA THR A 222 13.30 -10.06 -14.86
C THR A 222 12.05 -9.85 -14.01
N ILE A 223 11.82 -8.62 -13.55
CA ILE A 223 10.66 -8.25 -12.73
C ILE A 223 9.38 -8.23 -13.57
N SER A 224 9.47 -7.80 -14.84
CA SER A 224 8.37 -7.66 -15.78
C SER A 224 7.18 -6.86 -15.20
N PRO A 225 7.39 -5.61 -14.75
CA PRO A 225 6.35 -4.83 -14.09
C PRO A 225 5.20 -4.46 -15.03
N ASN A 226 4.03 -4.18 -14.46
CA ASN A 226 2.87 -3.70 -15.20
C ASN A 226 2.98 -2.20 -15.50
N TYR A 227 3.54 -1.41 -14.57
CA TYR A 227 3.64 0.05 -14.70
C TYR A 227 5.02 0.57 -14.28
N LEU A 228 5.33 1.79 -14.72
CA LEU A 228 6.50 2.55 -14.30
C LEU A 228 6.08 3.94 -13.83
N MET A 229 6.57 4.34 -12.65
CA MET A 229 6.44 5.70 -12.13
C MET A 229 7.83 6.34 -12.02
N ILE A 230 7.95 7.58 -12.50
CA ILE A 230 9.19 8.35 -12.47
C ILE A 230 8.92 9.68 -11.75
N SER A 231 9.45 9.82 -10.53
CA SER A 231 9.21 11.00 -9.67
C SER A 231 10.19 12.15 -9.94
N GLY A 232 10.44 12.49 -11.20
CA GLY A 232 11.22 13.67 -11.59
C GLY A 232 12.73 13.52 -11.64
N ASP A 233 13.38 14.64 -11.94
CA ASP A 233 14.80 14.79 -12.24
C ASP A 233 15.27 13.80 -13.32
N VAL A 234 14.57 13.88 -14.45
CA VAL A 234 14.86 13.10 -15.66
C VAL A 234 16.21 13.51 -16.25
N THR A 235 16.47 14.81 -16.27
CA THR A 235 17.67 15.42 -16.86
C THR A 235 18.55 16.03 -15.80
N SER A 236 19.84 16.19 -16.10
CA SER A 236 20.78 16.91 -15.26
C SER A 236 20.55 18.42 -15.29
N ARG A 237 20.11 18.99 -16.42
CA ARG A 237 20.13 20.46 -16.67
C ARG A 237 19.02 20.99 -17.58
N ASN A 238 17.88 20.30 -17.71
CA ASN A 238 16.81 20.68 -18.65
C ASN A 238 17.31 20.87 -20.09
N GLU A 239 18.14 19.94 -20.58
CA GLU A 239 18.76 19.99 -21.91
C GLU A 239 18.16 18.93 -22.84
N GLU A 240 18.05 19.25 -24.12
CA GLU A 240 17.42 18.38 -25.13
C GLU A 240 18.12 17.01 -25.20
N GLU A 241 19.45 16.98 -25.15
CA GLU A 241 20.23 15.75 -25.21
C GLU A 241 19.92 14.81 -24.03
N GLY A 242 19.65 15.37 -22.84
CA GLY A 242 19.24 14.59 -21.67
C GLY A 242 17.87 13.94 -21.86
N PHE A 243 16.92 14.66 -22.46
CA PHE A 243 15.61 14.10 -22.79
C PHE A 243 15.65 13.07 -23.93
N GLU A 244 16.51 13.27 -24.93
CA GLU A 244 16.73 12.29 -25.99
C GLU A 244 17.31 10.99 -25.43
N GLU A 245 18.31 11.09 -24.55
CA GLU A 245 18.87 9.95 -23.84
C GLU A 245 17.81 9.24 -22.99
N PHE A 246 17.01 10.01 -22.24
CA PHE A 246 15.89 9.50 -21.45
C PHE A 246 14.93 8.67 -22.31
N ASN A 247 14.39 9.25 -23.38
CA ASN A 247 13.43 8.58 -24.26
C ASN A 247 14.01 7.30 -24.87
N LYS A 248 15.27 7.36 -25.31
CA LYS A 248 15.97 6.18 -25.84
C LYS A 248 16.12 5.08 -24.80
N LYS A 249 16.49 5.42 -23.57
CA LYS A 249 16.72 4.46 -22.49
C LYS A 249 15.41 3.87 -21.97
N VAL A 250 14.38 4.69 -21.72
CA VAL A 250 13.06 4.25 -21.26
C VAL A 250 12.36 3.37 -22.28
N ALA A 251 12.45 3.67 -23.57
CA ALA A 251 11.88 2.81 -24.62
C ALA A 251 12.43 1.37 -24.60
N ASN A 252 13.66 1.16 -24.11
CA ASN A 252 14.28 -0.17 -24.02
C ASN A 252 13.81 -1.01 -22.82
N LEU A 253 12.96 -0.45 -21.95
CA LEU A 253 12.36 -1.17 -20.83
C LEU A 253 11.26 -2.14 -21.26
N GLY A 254 10.64 -1.92 -22.42
CA GLY A 254 9.56 -2.77 -22.94
C GLY A 254 8.23 -2.62 -22.20
N ILE A 255 8.05 -1.51 -21.47
CA ILE A 255 6.79 -1.14 -20.80
C ILE A 255 6.00 -0.26 -21.77
N ASP A 256 4.69 -0.51 -21.89
CA ASP A 256 3.80 0.32 -22.71
C ASP A 256 3.81 1.77 -22.21
N ASN A 257 3.99 2.73 -23.12
CA ASN A 257 4.10 4.15 -22.77
C ASN A 257 2.86 4.67 -22.02
N GLU A 258 1.67 4.13 -22.30
CA GLU A 258 0.43 4.49 -21.59
C GLU A 258 0.43 4.01 -20.12
N LYS A 259 1.35 3.11 -19.76
CA LYS A 259 1.56 2.60 -18.39
C LYS A 259 2.76 3.22 -17.70
N ILE A 260 3.32 4.29 -18.28
CA ILE A 260 4.42 5.07 -17.70
C ILE A 260 3.89 6.43 -17.27
N TYR A 261 4.03 6.75 -15.99
CA TYR A 261 3.69 8.06 -15.44
C TYR A 261 4.94 8.81 -14.96
N ILE A 262 5.07 10.07 -15.35
CA ILE A 262 6.24 10.91 -15.05
C ILE A 262 5.76 12.27 -14.54
N VAL A 263 6.41 12.77 -13.49
CA VAL A 263 6.30 14.16 -13.03
C VAL A 263 7.65 14.87 -13.21
N PRO A 264 7.69 16.20 -13.40
CA PRO A 264 8.94 16.93 -13.48
C PRO A 264 9.61 17.04 -12.12
N GLY A 265 10.95 17.09 -12.11
CA GLY A 265 11.72 17.52 -10.95
C GLY A 265 12.23 18.95 -11.08
N ASN A 266 13.06 19.37 -10.12
CA ASN A 266 13.59 20.73 -10.12
C ASN A 266 14.67 20.96 -11.19
N HIS A 267 15.24 19.88 -11.73
CA HIS A 267 16.17 19.95 -12.85
C HIS A 267 15.49 20.14 -14.21
N GLU A 268 14.18 19.90 -14.32
CA GLU A 268 13.38 20.16 -15.53
C GLU A 268 12.85 21.60 -15.61
N CYS A 269 13.06 22.42 -14.58
CA CYS A 269 12.55 23.79 -14.51
C CYS A 269 13.52 24.78 -15.18
N ASP A 270 13.13 25.38 -16.31
CA ASP A 270 13.85 26.51 -16.93
C ASP A 270 13.62 27.80 -16.12
N ARG A 271 14.55 28.07 -15.22
CA ARG A 271 14.56 29.25 -14.33
C ARG A 271 14.64 30.59 -15.08
N SER A 272 14.93 30.61 -16.38
CA SER A 272 14.90 31.84 -17.19
C SER A 272 13.48 32.27 -17.56
N LYS A 273 12.49 31.37 -17.45
CA LYS A 273 11.10 31.62 -17.85
C LYS A 273 10.24 32.08 -16.67
N LYS A 274 9.25 32.92 -16.97
CA LYS A 274 8.33 33.50 -15.98
C LYS A 274 7.07 32.67 -15.74
N SER A 275 6.56 32.00 -16.78
CA SER A 275 5.37 31.14 -16.67
C SER A 275 5.78 29.70 -16.47
N GLU A 276 4.97 28.94 -15.74
CA GLU A 276 5.14 27.49 -15.55
C GLU A 276 5.19 26.74 -16.90
N GLN A 277 4.29 27.10 -17.83
CA GLN A 277 4.31 26.52 -19.18
C GLN A 277 5.65 26.76 -19.88
N GLY A 278 6.28 27.91 -19.68
CA GLY A 278 7.62 28.18 -20.19
C GLY A 278 8.70 27.39 -19.45
N GLN A 279 8.61 27.32 -18.12
CA GLN A 279 9.57 26.64 -17.25
C GLN A 279 9.67 25.14 -17.59
N PHE A 280 8.54 24.48 -17.87
CA PHE A 280 8.49 23.05 -18.15
C PHE A 280 8.20 22.73 -19.63
N ALA A 281 8.51 23.66 -20.55
CA ALA A 281 8.22 23.50 -21.97
C ALA A 281 8.95 22.28 -22.57
N LEU A 282 10.24 22.12 -22.28
CA LEU A 282 11.05 21.00 -22.78
C LEU A 282 10.58 19.67 -22.19
N PHE A 283 10.37 19.60 -20.87
CA PHE A 283 9.78 18.42 -20.25
C PHE A 283 8.48 18.02 -20.96
N SER A 284 7.54 18.96 -21.07
CA SER A 284 6.24 18.72 -21.71
C SER A 284 6.35 18.26 -23.16
N SER A 285 7.32 18.78 -23.94
CA SER A 285 7.48 18.39 -25.34
C SER A 285 8.12 17.01 -25.52
N TYR A 286 9.08 16.66 -24.67
CA TYR A 286 9.81 15.40 -24.79
C TYR A 286 9.13 14.22 -24.11
N THR A 287 8.20 14.44 -23.18
CA THR A 287 7.45 13.38 -22.49
C THR A 287 6.04 13.16 -23.07
N THR A 288 5.75 13.66 -24.26
CA THR A 288 4.42 13.54 -24.91
C THR A 288 3.97 12.10 -25.15
N LEU A 289 4.91 11.16 -25.21
CA LEU A 289 4.61 9.73 -25.36
C LEU A 289 4.07 9.11 -24.06
N TYR A 290 4.28 9.74 -22.91
CA TYR A 290 3.96 9.19 -21.59
C TYR A 290 2.84 9.99 -20.90
N LYS A 291 2.27 9.42 -19.83
CA LYS A 291 1.35 10.16 -18.98
C LYS A 291 2.12 11.10 -18.05
N THR A 292 1.68 12.35 -17.95
CA THR A 292 2.28 13.37 -17.08
C THR A 292 1.20 14.30 -16.54
N ASN A 293 1.54 15.13 -15.54
CA ASN A 293 0.64 16.16 -15.02
C ASN A 293 0.29 17.25 -16.08
N PHE A 294 1.08 17.37 -17.15
CA PHE A 294 0.84 18.27 -18.29
C PHE A 294 0.09 17.62 -19.47
N SER A 295 -0.08 16.29 -19.45
CA SER A 295 -0.82 15.57 -20.49
C SER A 295 -2.31 15.95 -20.46
N LYS A 296 -3.01 15.80 -21.60
CA LYS A 296 -4.47 16.04 -21.68
C LYS A 296 -5.23 15.13 -20.71
N GLU A 297 -4.87 13.85 -20.71
CA GLU A 297 -5.22 12.88 -19.68
C GLU A 297 -4.05 12.80 -18.73
N ASN A 298 -4.15 13.49 -17.60
CA ASN A 298 -3.04 13.65 -16.67
C ASN A 298 -3.05 12.62 -15.52
N TYR A 299 -3.56 11.42 -15.80
CA TYR A 299 -3.63 10.30 -14.86
C TYR A 299 -3.51 8.98 -15.62
N ILE A 300 -3.14 7.91 -14.92
CA ILE A 300 -3.39 6.54 -15.38
C ILE A 300 -4.63 6.05 -14.64
N LEU A 301 -5.61 5.56 -15.40
CA LEU A 301 -6.76 4.83 -14.90
C LEU A 301 -6.75 3.45 -15.55
N ASP A 302 -6.57 2.41 -14.75
CA ASP A 302 -6.68 1.03 -15.21
C ASP A 302 -7.89 0.37 -14.56
N GLU A 303 -8.97 0.26 -15.33
CA GLU A 303 -10.22 -0.34 -14.86
C GLU A 303 -10.07 -1.84 -14.54
N GLY A 304 -9.25 -2.54 -15.33
CA GLY A 304 -9.05 -3.98 -15.18
C GLY A 304 -8.30 -4.34 -13.92
N SER A 305 -7.45 -3.44 -13.44
CA SER A 305 -6.65 -3.58 -12.22
C SER A 305 -7.17 -2.74 -11.05
N LYS A 306 -8.21 -1.93 -11.27
CA LYS A 306 -8.77 -0.96 -10.31
C LYS A 306 -7.67 -0.07 -9.71
N LEU A 307 -6.86 0.51 -10.59
CA LEU A 307 -5.72 1.35 -10.24
C LEU A 307 -5.91 2.78 -10.76
N PHE A 308 -5.56 3.77 -9.94
CA PHE A 308 -5.53 5.17 -10.29
C PHE A 308 -4.21 5.80 -9.84
N ILE A 309 -3.44 6.35 -10.79
CA ILE A 309 -2.18 7.05 -10.52
C ILE A 309 -2.34 8.49 -10.98
N TYR A 310 -2.05 9.43 -10.08
CA TYR A 310 -2.10 10.87 -10.35
C TYR A 310 -0.80 11.54 -9.92
N GLY A 311 -0.23 12.38 -10.78
CA GLY A 311 0.99 13.10 -10.48
C GLY A 311 0.79 14.60 -10.32
N PHE A 312 1.67 15.21 -9.53
CA PHE A 312 1.66 16.64 -9.22
C PHE A 312 2.98 17.30 -9.61
N ASN A 313 2.91 18.54 -10.08
CA ASN A 313 4.08 19.41 -10.09
C ASN A 313 4.28 20.02 -8.69
N SER A 314 5.34 19.58 -7.99
CA SER A 314 5.71 20.12 -6.68
C SER A 314 6.74 21.26 -6.76
N VAL A 315 7.25 21.57 -7.96
CA VAL A 315 8.33 22.55 -8.16
C VAL A 315 7.76 23.89 -8.60
N ASN A 316 8.04 24.93 -7.80
CA ASN A 316 7.62 26.29 -8.09
C ASN A 316 8.80 27.26 -8.04
N TYR A 317 9.13 27.86 -9.18
CA TYR A 317 10.17 28.89 -9.26
C TYR A 317 9.55 30.27 -9.54
N ARG A 318 9.93 31.28 -8.75
CA ARG A 318 9.49 32.68 -8.92
C ARG A 318 10.65 33.62 -9.22
N ASN A 319 10.46 34.49 -10.19
CA ASN A 319 11.49 35.42 -10.66
C ASN A 319 11.71 36.66 -9.79
N ASP A 320 10.87 36.89 -8.78
CA ASP A 320 10.95 38.14 -7.99
C ASP A 320 11.97 38.09 -6.85
N ASN A 321 12.49 36.91 -6.49
CA ASN A 321 13.58 36.75 -5.51
C ASN A 321 14.50 35.54 -5.78
N GLY A 322 14.32 34.84 -6.92
CA GLY A 322 15.19 33.73 -7.33
C GLY A 322 15.12 32.46 -6.46
N TYR A 323 14.17 32.38 -5.53
CA TYR A 323 14.01 31.21 -4.67
C TYR A 323 13.21 30.11 -5.36
N GLU A 324 13.69 28.89 -5.16
CA GLU A 324 12.99 27.66 -5.46
C GLU A 324 12.11 27.30 -4.26
N LEU A 325 10.81 27.17 -4.50
CA LEU A 325 9.83 26.82 -3.49
C LEU A 325 9.20 25.48 -3.87
N PHE A 326 9.11 24.59 -2.90
CA PHE A 326 8.46 23.30 -3.09
C PHE A 326 7.08 23.33 -2.47
N TYR A 327 6.04 23.24 -3.29
CA TYR A 327 4.64 23.18 -2.87
C TYR A 327 3.78 22.71 -4.02
N ILE A 328 2.59 22.18 -3.73
CA ILE A 328 1.59 21.88 -4.75
C ILE A 328 0.58 23.03 -4.77
N LYS A 329 0.31 23.58 -5.96
CA LYS A 329 -0.65 24.67 -6.14
C LYS A 329 -2.08 24.21 -5.85
N SER A 330 -2.94 25.10 -5.34
CA SER A 330 -4.34 24.76 -5.09
C SER A 330 -5.08 24.37 -6.37
N GLU A 331 -4.72 24.97 -7.50
CA GLU A 331 -5.29 24.68 -8.82
C GLU A 331 -5.05 23.23 -9.27
N GLU A 332 -3.95 22.60 -8.85
CA GLU A 332 -3.68 21.17 -9.11
C GLU A 332 -4.66 20.29 -8.33
N PHE A 333 -4.99 20.65 -7.09
CA PHE A 333 -6.00 19.94 -6.31
C PHE A 333 -7.41 20.17 -6.85
N GLU A 334 -7.75 21.39 -7.27
CA GLU A 334 -9.04 21.65 -7.92
C GLU A 334 -9.21 20.83 -9.21
N LYS A 335 -8.11 20.62 -9.96
CA LYS A 335 -8.11 19.76 -11.15
C LYS A 335 -8.33 18.30 -10.75
N LEU A 336 -7.62 17.81 -9.74
CA LEU A 336 -7.81 16.46 -9.22
C LEU A 336 -9.24 16.23 -8.70
N GLU A 337 -9.80 17.14 -7.92
CA GLU A 337 -11.17 17.05 -7.39
C GLU A 337 -12.19 16.98 -8.54
N LYS A 338 -12.05 17.82 -9.56
CA LYS A 338 -12.92 17.75 -10.76
C LYS A 338 -12.78 16.41 -11.48
N THR A 339 -11.56 15.91 -11.65
CA THR A 339 -11.31 14.58 -12.25
C THR A 339 -11.95 13.49 -11.41
N TYR A 340 -11.78 13.54 -10.09
CA TYR A 340 -12.35 12.60 -9.14
C TYR A 340 -13.87 12.56 -9.22
N ASP A 341 -14.53 13.72 -9.26
CA ASP A 341 -15.98 13.83 -9.39
C ASP A 341 -16.51 13.27 -10.72
N ILE A 342 -15.76 13.44 -11.81
CA ILE A 342 -16.10 12.86 -13.12
C ILE A 342 -15.98 11.33 -13.04
N LEU A 343 -14.85 10.82 -12.53
CA LEU A 343 -14.60 9.39 -12.45
C LEU A 343 -15.54 8.68 -11.48
N ASN A 344 -15.92 9.28 -10.36
CA ASN A 344 -16.92 8.72 -9.45
C ASN A 344 -18.31 8.61 -10.08
N LYS A 345 -18.64 9.47 -11.05
CA LYS A 345 -19.92 9.40 -11.79
C LYS A 345 -19.87 8.36 -12.90
N GLU A 346 -18.73 8.21 -13.55
CA GLU A 346 -18.52 7.26 -14.65
C GLU A 346 -18.33 5.82 -14.15
N TYR A 347 -17.64 5.64 -13.03
CA TYR A 347 -17.28 4.36 -12.44
C TYR A 347 -17.87 4.26 -11.03
N THR A 348 -18.94 3.46 -10.90
CA THR A 348 -19.69 3.29 -9.63
C THR A 348 -18.86 2.68 -8.50
N ASP A 349 -17.72 2.06 -8.81
CA ASP A 349 -16.79 1.45 -7.87
C ASP A 349 -15.44 2.18 -7.78
N PHE A 350 -15.34 3.43 -8.25
CA PHE A 350 -14.08 4.19 -8.22
C PHE A 350 -13.51 4.39 -6.81
N ASN A 351 -14.37 4.43 -5.79
CA ASN A 351 -13.96 4.44 -4.39
C ASN A 351 -13.09 3.22 -4.01
N LYS A 352 -13.27 2.07 -4.67
CA LYS A 352 -12.49 0.85 -4.43
C LYS A 352 -11.13 0.82 -5.15
N TYR A 353 -10.85 1.79 -6.03
CA TYR A 353 -9.59 1.83 -6.76
C TYR A 353 -8.43 2.15 -5.80
N THR A 354 -7.30 1.49 -6.00
CA THR A 354 -6.03 1.87 -5.37
C THR A 354 -5.58 3.21 -5.94
N LYS A 355 -5.35 4.20 -5.08
CA LYS A 355 -5.01 5.58 -5.51
C LYS A 355 -3.60 5.92 -5.05
N ILE A 356 -2.72 6.19 -6.02
CA ILE A 356 -1.31 6.52 -5.80
C ILE A 356 -1.04 7.93 -6.28
N ALA A 357 -0.46 8.75 -5.41
CA ALA A 357 0.03 10.06 -5.76
C ALA A 357 1.52 10.00 -6.11
N LEU A 358 1.94 10.73 -7.15
CA LEU A 358 3.34 10.87 -7.54
C LEU A 358 3.73 12.36 -7.50
N LEU A 359 4.83 12.70 -6.84
CA LEU A 359 5.42 14.04 -6.90
C LEU A 359 6.93 13.94 -6.82
N HIS A 360 7.67 15.00 -7.14
CA HIS A 360 9.12 14.95 -7.07
C HIS A 360 9.64 15.20 -5.64
N ASN A 361 9.24 16.30 -5.02
CA ASN A 361 9.76 16.68 -3.70
C ASN A 361 9.19 15.81 -2.58
N ASN A 362 10.00 15.52 -1.55
CA ASN A 362 9.56 14.69 -0.44
C ASN A 362 8.54 15.39 0.46
N LEU A 363 7.64 14.59 1.03
CA LEU A 363 6.73 15.00 2.10
C LEU A 363 7.24 14.58 3.50
N ILE A 364 8.43 13.96 3.55
CA ILE A 364 9.09 13.48 4.76
C ILE A 364 10.44 14.19 4.87
N PRO A 365 10.80 14.74 6.04
CA PRO A 365 12.14 15.27 6.27
C PRO A 365 13.20 14.18 6.08
N HIS A 366 14.25 14.47 5.32
CA HIS A 366 15.37 13.55 5.12
C HIS A 366 16.54 13.89 6.05
N SER A 367 17.38 12.90 6.34
CA SER A 367 18.52 13.08 7.25
C SER A 367 19.60 14.00 6.68
N ASN A 368 19.67 14.11 5.35
CA ASN A 368 20.55 15.04 4.66
C ASN A 368 20.17 16.49 4.94
N VAL A 369 21.04 17.19 5.65
CA VAL A 369 20.90 18.62 5.92
C VAL A 369 21.27 19.41 4.67
N GLU A 370 20.27 19.74 3.86
CA GLU A 370 20.43 20.71 2.79
C GLU A 370 20.22 22.13 3.35
N VAL A 371 21.27 22.94 3.36
CA VAL A 371 21.19 24.34 3.83
C VAL A 371 20.58 25.21 2.72
N LYS A 372 19.25 25.19 2.63
CA LYS A 372 18.43 26.07 1.79
C LYS A 372 17.33 26.73 2.64
N GLU A 373 16.91 27.93 2.27
CA GLU A 373 15.86 28.68 2.99
C GLU A 373 14.52 27.91 3.04
N TYR A 374 14.21 27.17 1.96
CA TYR A 374 13.00 26.34 1.83
C TYR A 374 13.35 24.96 1.25
N ALA A 375 14.04 24.12 2.03
CA ALA A 375 14.48 22.79 1.59
C ALA A 375 13.35 21.74 1.55
N GLU A 376 12.20 22.04 2.14
CA GLU A 376 11.07 21.15 2.38
C GLU A 376 9.80 21.65 1.68
N VAL A 377 8.83 20.75 1.47
CA VAL A 377 7.53 21.11 0.90
C VAL A 377 6.70 21.95 1.89
N LEU A 378 6.27 23.14 1.46
CA LEU A 378 5.70 24.16 2.34
C LEU A 378 4.26 23.86 2.81
N ASN A 379 3.48 23.14 2.01
CA ASN A 379 2.07 22.86 2.30
C ASN A 379 1.78 21.35 2.53
N THR A 380 2.74 20.62 3.10
CA THR A 380 2.66 19.17 3.36
C THR A 380 1.40 18.74 4.12
N TYR A 381 0.95 19.49 5.13
CA TYR A 381 -0.29 19.18 5.84
C TYR A 381 -1.50 19.18 4.89
N PHE A 382 -1.65 20.25 4.10
CA PHE A 382 -2.75 20.39 3.16
C PHE A 382 -2.73 19.29 2.09
N ILE A 383 -1.55 18.96 1.58
CA ILE A 383 -1.36 17.87 0.61
C ILE A 383 -1.85 16.55 1.20
N LYS A 384 -1.35 16.16 2.37
CA LYS A 384 -1.74 14.90 3.03
C LYS A 384 -3.24 14.85 3.32
N TYR A 385 -3.80 15.96 3.83
CA TYR A 385 -5.22 16.07 4.11
C TYR A 385 -6.07 15.85 2.85
N LYS A 386 -5.77 16.55 1.75
CA LYS A 386 -6.52 16.44 0.49
C LYS A 386 -6.38 15.07 -0.17
N LEU A 387 -5.19 14.47 -0.12
CA LEU A 387 -4.98 13.14 -0.66
C LEU A 387 -5.78 12.09 0.10
N VAL A 388 -5.73 12.10 1.44
CA VAL A 388 -6.51 11.22 2.28
C VAL A 388 -8.02 11.41 2.06
N ASP A 389 -8.48 12.66 1.97
CA ASP A 389 -9.88 13.00 1.71
C ASP A 389 -10.42 12.37 0.42
N LEU A 390 -9.55 12.24 -0.59
CA LEU A 390 -9.86 11.62 -1.88
C LEU A 390 -9.54 10.11 -1.92
N GLY A 391 -9.16 9.50 -0.80
CA GLY A 391 -8.89 8.07 -0.66
C GLY A 391 -7.52 7.62 -1.20
N PHE A 392 -6.54 8.52 -1.32
CA PHE A 392 -5.15 8.16 -1.58
C PHE A 392 -4.48 7.65 -0.31
N ASN A 393 -3.76 6.54 -0.44
CA ASN A 393 -3.08 5.87 0.68
C ASN A 393 -1.58 5.67 0.45
N LEU A 394 -1.08 5.96 -0.77
CA LEU A 394 0.34 5.89 -1.11
C LEU A 394 0.77 7.13 -1.88
N VAL A 395 1.88 7.71 -1.44
CA VAL A 395 2.53 8.85 -2.07
C VAL A 395 3.98 8.49 -2.38
N CYS A 396 4.35 8.58 -3.64
CA CYS A 396 5.68 8.26 -4.15
C CYS A 396 6.44 9.53 -4.48
N SER A 397 7.69 9.66 -4.01
CA SER A 397 8.54 10.85 -4.19
C SER A 397 10.03 10.53 -4.40
N GLY A 398 10.83 11.55 -4.71
CA GLY A 398 12.27 11.47 -4.99
C GLY A 398 13.04 12.68 -4.44
N HIS A 399 13.90 13.34 -5.22
CA HIS A 399 14.57 14.62 -4.91
C HIS A 399 15.75 14.57 -3.93
N LYS A 400 15.58 14.01 -2.72
CA LYS A 400 16.69 13.99 -1.73
C LYS A 400 17.70 12.87 -1.96
N HIS A 401 17.46 12.02 -2.96
CA HIS A 401 18.28 10.88 -3.35
C HIS A 401 18.46 9.79 -2.27
N GLU A 402 17.75 9.87 -1.14
CA GLU A 402 17.76 8.85 -0.09
C GLU A 402 16.41 8.15 -0.01
N GLU A 403 16.46 6.89 0.43
CA GLU A 403 15.26 6.14 0.74
C GLU A 403 14.71 6.55 2.11
N VAL A 404 13.43 6.91 2.15
CA VAL A 404 12.67 7.03 3.40
C VAL A 404 11.25 6.55 3.16
N ILE A 405 10.75 5.65 4.02
CA ILE A 405 9.37 5.16 3.95
C ILE A 405 8.76 5.34 5.34
N GLU A 406 7.70 6.14 5.43
CA GLU A 406 6.99 6.37 6.68
C GLU A 406 5.48 6.24 6.49
N LYS A 407 4.81 5.82 7.57
CA LYS A 407 3.36 5.80 7.68
C LYS A 407 2.94 6.97 8.54
N HIS A 408 2.09 7.85 8.00
CA HIS A 408 1.59 9.02 8.70
C HIS A 408 0.09 8.87 8.97
N THR A 409 -0.33 9.17 10.19
CA THR A 409 -1.74 9.35 10.53
C THR A 409 -2.18 10.77 10.17
N VAL A 410 -3.34 10.89 9.52
CA VAL A 410 -4.04 12.13 9.21
C VAL A 410 -5.41 12.10 9.86
N TYR A 411 -5.70 13.09 10.69
CA TYR A 411 -6.98 13.20 11.38
C TYR A 411 -7.96 14.09 10.60
N LYS A 412 -9.16 13.57 10.34
CA LYS A 412 -10.25 14.32 9.69
C LYS A 412 -11.55 14.11 10.47
N GLU A 413 -12.13 15.17 11.01
CA GLU A 413 -13.49 15.16 11.60
C GLU A 413 -13.78 14.00 12.59
N ASN A 414 -12.74 13.52 13.31
CA ASN A 414 -12.69 12.39 14.24
C ASN A 414 -12.38 11.00 13.64
N GLU A 415 -12.11 10.90 12.34
CA GLU A 415 -11.60 9.71 11.68
C GLU A 415 -10.07 9.74 11.60
N GLU A 416 -9.45 8.64 11.98
CA GLU A 416 -8.03 8.38 11.79
C GLU A 416 -7.83 7.70 10.44
N ASN A 417 -7.10 8.37 9.56
CA ASN A 417 -6.74 7.87 8.24
C ASN A 417 -5.23 7.73 8.14
N GLU A 418 -4.77 6.80 7.31
CA GLU A 418 -3.35 6.50 7.17
C GLU A 418 -2.87 6.75 5.74
N ILE A 419 -1.69 7.34 5.61
CA ILE A 419 -1.04 7.57 4.32
C ILE A 419 0.42 7.13 4.40
N ILE A 420 0.84 6.36 3.40
CA ILE A 420 2.22 5.89 3.26
C ILE A 420 2.95 6.89 2.37
N LEU A 421 4.08 7.38 2.87
CA LEU A 421 4.95 8.28 2.14
C LEU A 421 6.23 7.50 1.81
N ALA A 422 6.50 7.29 0.53
CA ALA A 422 7.63 6.52 0.03
C ALA A 422 8.53 7.41 -0.84
N SER A 423 9.72 7.73 -0.33
CA SER A 423 10.81 8.32 -1.08
C SER A 423 11.73 7.23 -1.62
N VAL A 424 12.01 7.27 -2.92
CA VAL A 424 12.95 6.35 -3.56
C VAL A 424 14.34 7.01 -3.63
N PRO A 425 15.44 6.25 -3.43
CA PRO A 425 16.77 6.79 -3.66
C PRO A 425 16.99 7.09 -5.14
N SER A 426 18.03 7.86 -5.44
CA SER A 426 18.36 8.17 -6.83
C SER A 426 18.75 6.91 -7.61
N LEU A 427 18.23 6.72 -8.82
CA LEU A 427 18.56 5.56 -9.64
C LEU A 427 19.97 5.66 -10.25
N CYS A 428 20.35 6.85 -10.71
CA CYS A 428 21.62 7.07 -11.42
C CYS A 428 22.44 8.24 -10.86
N GLY A 429 21.81 9.18 -10.16
CA GLY A 429 22.45 10.36 -9.59
C GLY A 429 23.37 10.08 -8.39
N ASN A 430 23.96 11.16 -7.87
CA ASN A 430 24.86 11.11 -6.73
C ASN A 430 24.10 10.89 -5.43
N VAL A 431 24.37 9.79 -4.75
CA VAL A 431 23.83 9.52 -3.40
C VAL A 431 24.87 9.88 -2.35
N TYR A 432 24.47 10.59 -1.29
CA TYR A 432 25.34 10.89 -0.16
C TYR A 432 25.20 9.78 0.89
N ASN A 433 26.29 9.11 1.27
CA ASN A 433 26.30 8.01 2.25
C ASN A 433 25.26 6.89 1.99
N GLY A 434 24.87 6.68 0.73
CA GLY A 434 23.84 5.74 0.35
C GLY A 434 24.21 4.94 -0.90
N LYS A 435 23.23 4.24 -1.46
CA LYS A 435 23.36 3.48 -2.69
C LYS A 435 22.26 3.84 -3.66
N ASN A 436 22.57 3.81 -4.95
CA ASN A 436 21.53 3.93 -5.96
C ASN A 436 20.54 2.78 -5.84
N GLY A 437 19.27 3.04 -6.07
CA GLY A 437 18.20 2.08 -5.85
C GLY A 437 16.91 2.40 -6.57
N PHE A 438 15.93 1.53 -6.39
CA PHE A 438 14.55 1.72 -6.85
C PHE A 438 13.58 0.89 -6.00
N HIS A 439 12.28 1.15 -6.13
CA HIS A 439 11.24 0.36 -5.48
C HIS A 439 10.45 -0.45 -6.49
N VAL A 440 10.03 -1.66 -6.09
CA VAL A 440 8.93 -2.39 -6.74
C VAL A 440 7.76 -2.40 -5.77
N ILE A 441 6.66 -1.77 -6.15
CA ILE A 441 5.41 -1.72 -5.40
C ILE A 441 4.52 -2.82 -5.96
N LYS A 442 4.21 -3.82 -5.13
CA LYS A 442 3.27 -4.90 -5.44
C LYS A 442 1.97 -4.68 -4.70
N ILE A 443 0.87 -4.59 -5.43
CA ILE A 443 -0.47 -4.47 -4.87
C ILE A 443 -1.17 -5.81 -5.07
N LEU A 444 -1.53 -6.45 -3.96
CA LEU A 444 -2.25 -7.72 -3.96
C LEU A 444 -3.74 -7.45 -3.76
N THR A 445 -4.51 -7.77 -4.79
CA THR A 445 -5.97 -7.59 -4.80
C THR A 445 -6.68 -8.93 -4.88
N ASP A 446 -7.82 -9.09 -4.22
CA ASP A 446 -8.63 -10.31 -4.32
C ASP A 446 -9.48 -10.33 -5.61
N ASP A 447 -10.30 -11.38 -5.79
CA ASP A 447 -11.21 -11.52 -6.93
C ASP A 447 -12.25 -10.39 -7.05
N LYS A 448 -12.48 -9.63 -5.98
CA LYS A 448 -13.36 -8.46 -5.94
C LYS A 448 -12.59 -7.14 -6.06
N PHE A 449 -11.30 -7.20 -6.37
CA PHE A 449 -10.37 -6.07 -6.44
C PHE A 449 -10.21 -5.29 -5.13
N LYS A 450 -10.57 -5.88 -3.99
CA LYS A 450 -10.24 -5.28 -2.69
C LYS A 450 -8.74 -5.41 -2.50
N VAL A 451 -8.07 -4.30 -2.24
CA VAL A 451 -6.66 -4.30 -1.88
C VAL A 451 -6.52 -4.96 -0.53
N ASN A 452 -5.74 -6.04 -0.47
CA ASN A 452 -5.47 -6.75 0.77
C ASN A 452 -4.10 -6.34 1.33
N LYS A 453 -3.16 -6.01 0.44
CA LYS A 453 -1.77 -5.78 0.82
C LYS A 453 -1.03 -4.97 -0.22
N VAL A 454 -0.15 -4.08 0.25
CA VAL A 454 0.88 -3.43 -0.56
C VAL A 454 2.24 -3.85 -0.04
N ILE A 455 3.12 -4.28 -0.94
CA ILE A 455 4.48 -4.70 -0.63
C ILE A 455 5.43 -3.75 -1.38
N LEU A 456 6.28 -3.04 -0.65
CA LEU A 456 7.36 -2.25 -1.23
C LEU A 456 8.67 -3.02 -1.11
N GLU A 457 9.10 -3.61 -2.22
CA GLU A 457 10.42 -4.22 -2.36
C GLU A 457 11.48 -3.16 -2.67
N LYS A 458 12.59 -3.22 -1.93
CA LYS A 458 13.67 -2.25 -1.99
C LYS A 458 14.84 -2.85 -2.77
N TYR A 459 15.22 -2.25 -3.88
CA TYR A 459 16.38 -2.66 -4.65
C TYR A 459 17.49 -1.65 -4.52
N GLU A 460 18.70 -2.13 -4.24
CA GLU A 460 19.89 -1.30 -4.11
C GLU A 460 21.06 -1.88 -4.91
N THR A 461 21.98 -1.02 -5.31
CA THR A 461 23.21 -1.43 -5.96
C THR A 461 24.13 -2.22 -5.02
N THR A 462 24.77 -3.26 -5.54
CA THR A 462 25.90 -3.92 -4.87
C THR A 462 27.19 -3.17 -5.14
N ASN A 463 28.29 -3.61 -4.51
CA ASN A 463 29.63 -3.09 -4.83
C ASN A 463 30.06 -3.40 -6.28
N LEU A 464 29.34 -4.29 -6.97
CA LEU A 464 29.53 -4.60 -8.39
C LEU A 464 28.56 -3.81 -9.29
N HIS A 465 27.82 -2.84 -8.74
CA HIS A 465 26.84 -2.01 -9.45
C HIS A 465 25.67 -2.80 -10.08
N GLU A 466 25.37 -3.98 -9.53
CA GLU A 466 24.16 -4.74 -9.85
C GLU A 466 23.08 -4.45 -8.83
N PHE A 467 21.82 -4.31 -9.25
CA PHE A 467 20.70 -4.14 -8.31
C PHE A 467 20.26 -5.48 -7.71
N GLN A 468 20.12 -5.50 -6.38
CA GLN A 468 19.63 -6.65 -5.63
C GLN A 468 18.54 -6.25 -4.64
N LEU A 469 17.60 -7.16 -4.38
CA LEU A 469 16.59 -6.99 -3.37
C LEU A 469 17.26 -6.92 -2.00
N LYS A 470 17.07 -5.80 -1.30
CA LYS A 470 17.65 -5.52 0.02
C LYS A 470 16.68 -5.85 1.15
N GLY A 471 15.38 -5.67 0.91
CA GLY A 471 14.33 -5.94 1.87
C GLY A 471 12.96 -5.59 1.31
N GLU A 472 11.92 -5.85 2.09
CA GLU A 472 10.55 -5.54 1.75
C GLU A 472 9.82 -4.92 2.94
N ILE A 473 8.90 -4.01 2.67
CA ILE A 473 7.94 -3.48 3.66
C ILE A 473 6.55 -3.93 3.24
N LYS A 474 5.82 -4.54 4.17
CA LYS A 474 4.45 -5.01 3.97
C LYS A 474 3.51 -4.05 4.68
N ILE A 475 2.67 -3.35 3.91
CA ILE A 475 1.56 -2.56 4.45
C ILE A 475 0.25 -3.30 4.18
N ASN A 476 -0.52 -3.51 5.24
CA ASN A 476 -1.90 -3.97 5.13
C ASN A 476 -2.77 -2.72 5.03
N LEU A 477 -3.63 -2.67 4.01
CA LEU A 477 -4.56 -1.56 3.74
C LEU A 477 -5.99 -1.97 4.08
#